data_AF-A0A1B6KMK7-F1
#
_entry.id   AF-A0A1B6KMK7-F1
#
_cell.length_a   1.000
_cell.length_b   1.000
_cell.length_c   1.000
_cell.angle_alpha   90.00
_cell.angle_beta   90.00
_cell.angle_gamma   90.00
#
_symmetry.space_group_name_H-M   'P 1'
#
loop_
_entity.id
_entity.type
_entity.pdbx_description
1 polymer ?
#
loop_
_entity_poly.entity_id
_entity_poly.type
_entity_poly.pdbx_seq_one_letter_code
_entity_poly.pdbx_strand_id
1 'polypeptide(L)'
;MSHLKMSYQDFIQSSFSPSVAVMCSPLVDQICKKNNLSFTELIQPFCKLNSEASFRDPSGTIISVKNFRINISDVNSRPPQPTMARKFLNESVSCHINERTTSLDVGGLNLHVPVAVPWFEAWRDTFLQVQFPSDHEFTKHYLACMLVVSSRETSPLDTFVQMGFQLQQMQTISPAKLPKWFSPAVLRFHVLLHDNTEGDTPLAESLFETMKTTYGVNNVFFLSINSQQASISEMHLPDPWSQFLTMHLQSQDVNEADPELARNHLEGLNIVETAQEAGESTTPTAPAAP
;
A
#
# COMPACT_ATOMS: atom_id res chain seq x y z
N MET A 1 -27.62 6.74 -9.96
CA MET A 1 -27.07 5.43 -9.51
C MET A 1 -25.58 5.49 -9.71
N SER A 2 -24.82 5.58 -8.62
CA SER A 2 -23.36 5.52 -8.68
C SER A 2 -22.95 4.23 -9.37
N HIS A 3 -22.03 4.32 -10.33
CA HIS A 3 -21.38 3.13 -10.87
C HIS A 3 -20.39 2.59 -9.83
N LEU A 4 -20.90 2.07 -8.69
CA LEU A 4 -20.15 1.05 -7.97
C LEU A 4 -20.12 -0.17 -8.90
N LYS A 5 -19.09 -0.23 -9.76
CA LYS A 5 -18.78 -1.45 -10.55
C LYS A 5 -18.36 -2.62 -9.63
N MET A 6 -18.28 -2.38 -8.32
CA MET A 6 -17.72 -3.26 -7.31
C MET A 6 -18.66 -3.32 -6.10
N SER A 7 -18.82 -4.48 -5.46
CA SER A 7 -19.68 -4.61 -4.27
C SER A 7 -19.05 -3.91 -3.05
N TYR A 8 -19.85 -3.62 -2.01
CA TYR A 8 -19.33 -3.06 -0.75
C TYR A 8 -18.30 -3.99 -0.09
N GLN A 9 -18.50 -5.31 -0.19
CA GLN A 9 -17.58 -6.30 0.35
C GLN A 9 -16.24 -6.24 -0.38
N ASP A 10 -16.27 -6.21 -1.71
CA ASP A 10 -15.06 -6.10 -2.53
C ASP A 10 -14.32 -4.77 -2.27
N PHE A 11 -15.07 -3.67 -2.08
CA PHE A 11 -14.50 -2.39 -1.71
C PHE A 11 -13.72 -2.50 -0.39
N ILE A 12 -14.36 -2.98 0.69
CA ILE A 12 -13.72 -3.13 2.00
C ILE A 12 -12.47 -4.03 1.90
N GLN A 13 -12.57 -5.17 1.22
CA GLN A 13 -11.43 -6.09 1.02
C GLN A 13 -10.29 -5.41 0.27
N SER A 14 -10.60 -4.62 -0.76
CA SER A 14 -9.60 -3.90 -1.55
C SER A 14 -8.94 -2.73 -0.80
N SER A 15 -9.70 -2.04 0.07
CA SER A 15 -9.20 -0.89 0.84
C SER A 15 -8.30 -1.30 1.99
N PHE A 16 -8.58 -2.45 2.62
CA PHE A 16 -7.85 -2.95 3.79
C PHE A 16 -7.07 -4.22 3.48
N SER A 17 -6.56 -4.33 2.25
CA SER A 17 -5.73 -5.45 1.82
C SER A 17 -4.44 -5.54 2.65
N PRO A 18 -4.00 -6.76 3.03
CA PRO A 18 -2.76 -6.97 3.77
C PRO A 18 -1.55 -6.29 3.13
N SER A 19 -0.73 -5.62 3.95
CA SER A 19 0.45 -4.89 3.48
C SER A 19 1.73 -5.75 3.60
N VAL A 20 2.55 -5.74 2.56
CA VAL A 20 3.85 -6.42 2.48
C VAL A 20 4.93 -5.41 2.08
N ALA A 21 5.99 -5.34 2.89
CA ALA A 21 7.14 -4.50 2.58
C ALA A 21 8.02 -5.16 1.53
N VAL A 22 8.75 -4.36 0.76
CA VAL A 22 9.81 -4.81 -0.14
C VAL A 22 11.12 -4.13 0.21
N MET A 23 12.19 -4.92 0.23
CA MET A 23 13.57 -4.45 0.26
C MET A 23 14.27 -5.01 -0.96
N CYS A 24 14.82 -4.15 -1.80
CA CYS A 24 15.59 -4.52 -2.97
C CYS A 24 17.08 -4.32 -2.74
N SER A 25 17.92 -5.18 -3.32
CA SER A 25 19.34 -4.87 -3.47
C SER A 25 19.52 -3.74 -4.50
N PRO A 26 20.62 -2.96 -4.43
CA PRO A 26 20.86 -1.88 -5.40
C PRO A 26 20.87 -2.37 -6.87
N LEU A 27 21.31 -3.60 -7.12
CA LEU A 27 21.32 -4.18 -8.46
C LEU A 27 19.91 -4.50 -8.97
N VAL A 28 18.98 -4.89 -8.10
CA VAL A 28 17.57 -5.09 -8.45
C VAL A 28 16.95 -3.79 -8.93
N ASP A 29 17.21 -2.67 -8.25
CA ASP A 29 16.71 -1.36 -8.67
C ASP A 29 17.27 -0.96 -10.05
N GLN A 30 18.56 -1.21 -10.30
CA GLN A 30 19.17 -0.95 -11.60
C GLN A 30 18.55 -1.79 -12.71
N ILE A 31 18.26 -3.07 -12.46
CA ILE A 31 17.63 -3.97 -13.41
C ILE A 31 16.19 -3.52 -13.72
N CYS A 32 15.39 -3.21 -12.70
CA CYS A 32 13.99 -2.77 -12.90
C CYS A 32 13.92 -1.43 -13.64
N LYS A 33 14.84 -0.50 -13.34
CA LYS A 33 14.93 0.81 -14.00
C LYS A 33 15.13 0.73 -15.51
N LYS A 34 15.69 -0.36 -16.06
CA LYS A 34 15.76 -0.56 -17.51
C LYS A 34 14.38 -0.62 -18.17
N ASN A 35 13.34 -0.99 -17.42
CA ASN A 35 11.96 -1.00 -17.85
C ASN A 35 11.18 0.25 -17.39
N ASN A 36 11.87 1.28 -16.87
CA ASN A 36 11.27 2.48 -16.26
C ASN A 36 10.31 2.20 -15.08
N LEU A 37 10.57 1.12 -14.34
CA LEU A 37 9.76 0.71 -13.19
C LEU A 37 10.67 0.46 -11.98
N SER A 38 10.18 0.76 -10.78
CA SER A 38 10.67 0.15 -9.55
C SER A 38 10.20 -1.30 -9.45
N PHE A 39 10.81 -2.09 -8.57
CA PHE A 39 10.37 -3.47 -8.36
C PHE A 39 8.91 -3.55 -7.88
N THR A 40 8.48 -2.64 -7.00
CA THR A 40 7.11 -2.62 -6.47
C THR A 40 6.10 -2.30 -7.57
N GLU A 41 6.45 -1.41 -8.50
CA GLU A 41 5.63 -1.12 -9.68
C GLU A 41 5.60 -2.29 -10.67
N LEU A 42 6.75 -2.95 -10.87
CA LEU A 42 6.86 -4.10 -11.77
C LEU A 42 5.88 -5.22 -11.38
N ILE A 43 5.77 -5.53 -10.08
CA ILE A 43 4.93 -6.63 -9.60
C ILE A 43 3.48 -6.23 -9.30
N GLN A 44 3.16 -4.93 -9.33
CA GLN A 44 1.83 -4.41 -9.02
C GLN A 44 0.66 -5.09 -9.74
N PRO A 45 0.75 -5.47 -11.03
CA PRO A 45 -0.33 -6.17 -11.73
C PRO A 45 -0.66 -7.55 -11.14
N PHE A 46 0.30 -8.17 -10.44
CA PHE A 46 0.21 -9.52 -9.90
C PHE A 46 -0.22 -9.56 -8.43
N CYS A 47 -0.49 -8.39 -7.82
CA CYS A 47 -0.89 -8.27 -6.42
C CYS A 47 -2.33 -8.69 -6.13
N LYS A 48 -3.12 -9.02 -7.16
CA LYS A 48 -4.51 -9.50 -7.03
C LYS A 48 -4.62 -10.93 -7.54
N LEU A 49 -5.14 -11.83 -6.71
CA LEU A 49 -5.50 -13.17 -7.14
C LEU A 49 -6.77 -13.13 -8.00
N ASN A 50 -6.65 -13.67 -9.21
CA ASN A 50 -7.79 -13.86 -10.12
C ASN A 50 -8.57 -15.15 -9.83
N SER A 51 -7.98 -16.05 -9.04
CA SER A 51 -8.58 -17.30 -8.59
C SER A 51 -9.01 -17.22 -7.12
N GLU A 52 -9.96 -18.09 -6.76
CA GLU A 52 -10.34 -18.31 -5.37
C GLU A 52 -9.21 -19.06 -4.64
N ALA A 53 -8.73 -18.48 -3.53
CA ALA A 53 -7.79 -19.14 -2.63
C ALA A 53 -8.58 -19.83 -1.52
N SER A 54 -8.03 -20.92 -0.96
CA SER A 54 -8.62 -21.57 0.20
C SER A 54 -7.55 -21.95 1.21
N PHE A 55 -7.82 -21.73 2.48
CA PHE A 55 -6.97 -22.19 3.57
C PHE A 55 -7.80 -22.95 4.60
N ARG A 56 -7.13 -23.76 5.44
CA ARG A 56 -7.77 -24.41 6.58
C ARG A 56 -7.46 -23.62 7.84
N ASP A 57 -8.49 -23.30 8.60
CA ASP A 57 -8.31 -22.74 9.94
C ASP A 57 -7.81 -23.82 10.93
N PRO A 58 -7.49 -23.47 12.19
CA PRO A 58 -7.08 -24.45 13.20
C PRO A 58 -8.14 -25.51 13.53
N SER A 59 -9.43 -25.26 13.22
CA SER A 59 -10.51 -26.24 13.38
C SER A 59 -10.59 -27.24 12.20
N GLY A 60 -9.80 -27.03 11.15
CA GLY A 60 -9.82 -27.82 9.91
C GLY A 60 -10.88 -27.38 8.91
N THR A 61 -11.63 -26.30 9.21
CA THR A 61 -12.63 -25.71 8.33
C THR A 61 -11.94 -25.05 7.15
N ILE A 62 -12.38 -25.38 5.94
CA ILE A 62 -11.88 -24.76 4.71
C ILE A 62 -12.57 -23.40 4.55
N ILE A 63 -11.78 -22.34 4.57
CA ILE A 63 -12.22 -20.97 4.32
C ILE A 63 -11.78 -20.59 2.92
N SER A 64 -12.74 -20.23 2.08
CA SER A 64 -12.47 -19.70 0.75
C SER A 64 -12.40 -18.18 0.75
N VAL A 65 -11.40 -17.64 0.06
CA VAL A 65 -11.13 -16.22 -0.07
C VAL A 65 -11.17 -15.86 -1.55
N LYS A 66 -12.13 -15.01 -1.91
CA LYS A 66 -12.26 -14.44 -3.26
C LYS A 66 -11.65 -13.05 -3.30
N ASN A 67 -11.20 -12.62 -4.48
CA ASN A 67 -10.67 -11.28 -4.72
C ASN A 67 -9.52 -10.90 -3.78
N PHE A 68 -8.74 -11.88 -3.32
CA PHE A 68 -7.63 -11.61 -2.41
C PHE A 68 -6.59 -10.72 -3.07
N ARG A 69 -6.25 -9.64 -2.39
CA ARG A 69 -5.27 -8.65 -2.83
C ARG A 69 -4.28 -8.42 -1.72
N ILE A 70 -3.04 -8.14 -2.10
CA ILE A 70 -2.02 -7.61 -1.20
C ILE A 70 -1.60 -6.22 -1.66
N ASN A 71 -1.23 -5.38 -0.70
CA ASN A 71 -0.60 -4.10 -0.95
C ASN A 71 0.90 -4.28 -0.80
N ILE A 72 1.65 -3.89 -1.82
CA ILE A 72 3.10 -3.98 -1.82
C ILE A 72 3.68 -2.57 -1.88
N SER A 73 4.64 -2.30 -1.02
CA SER A 73 5.33 -1.00 -0.98
C SER A 73 6.77 -1.15 -0.52
N ASP A 74 7.60 -0.21 -0.98
CA ASP A 74 8.99 -0.13 -0.53
C ASP A 74 9.04 0.07 0.99
N VAL A 75 9.99 -0.59 1.67
CA VAL A 75 10.17 -0.47 3.13
C VAL A 75 10.43 0.99 3.57
N ASN A 76 11.01 1.78 2.68
CA ASN A 76 11.33 3.19 2.90
C ASN A 76 10.18 4.12 2.48
N SER A 77 9.09 3.60 1.92
CA SER A 77 7.91 4.39 1.61
C SER A 77 7.37 5.05 2.89
N ARG A 78 6.99 6.32 2.78
CA ARG A 78 6.42 7.11 3.88
C ARG A 78 5.09 7.68 3.42
N PRO A 79 4.05 7.67 4.29
CA PRO A 79 2.85 8.42 4.02
C PRO A 79 3.18 9.91 3.86
N PRO A 80 2.40 10.65 3.05
CA PRO A 80 2.62 12.07 2.88
C PRO A 80 2.43 12.83 4.20
N GLN A 81 3.20 13.91 4.38
CA GLN A 81 3.03 14.78 5.54
C GLN A 81 1.61 15.39 5.58
N PRO A 82 1.07 15.74 6.77
CA PRO A 82 -0.32 16.21 6.92
C PRO A 82 -0.68 17.40 6.01
N THR A 83 0.25 18.32 5.76
CA THR A 83 0.02 19.45 4.84
C THR A 83 -0.13 18.99 3.39
N MET A 84 0.69 18.04 2.96
CA MET A 84 0.59 17.48 1.61
C MET A 84 -0.65 16.59 1.47
N ALA A 85 -0.97 15.79 2.50
CA ALA A 85 -2.22 15.01 2.55
C ALA A 85 -3.46 15.90 2.40
N ARG A 86 -3.52 17.04 3.10
CA ARG A 86 -4.60 18.03 2.92
C ARG A 86 -4.67 18.60 1.50
N LYS A 87 -3.52 18.89 0.89
CA LYS A 87 -3.46 19.33 -0.51
C LYS A 87 -4.05 18.28 -1.44
N PHE A 88 -3.66 17.01 -1.30
CA PHE A 88 -4.20 15.92 -2.10
C PHE A 88 -5.71 15.73 -1.92
N LEU A 89 -6.21 15.83 -0.67
CA LEU A 89 -7.64 15.77 -0.40
C LEU A 89 -8.39 16.92 -1.10
N ASN A 90 -7.87 18.15 -1.05
CA ASN A 90 -8.48 19.29 -1.74
C ASN A 90 -8.46 19.13 -3.26
N GLU A 91 -7.34 18.66 -3.83
CA GLU A 91 -7.20 18.40 -5.27
C GLU A 91 -8.16 17.30 -5.75
N SER A 92 -8.31 16.23 -4.96
CA SER A 92 -9.21 15.13 -5.30
C SER A 92 -10.67 15.58 -5.48
N VAL A 93 -11.13 16.55 -4.68
CA VAL A 93 -12.46 17.15 -4.81
C VAL A 93 -12.51 18.11 -6.00
N SER A 94 -11.50 18.96 -6.14
CA SER A 94 -11.47 20.03 -7.15
C SER A 94 -11.41 19.49 -8.59
N CYS A 95 -10.75 18.35 -8.80
CA CYS A 95 -10.56 17.76 -10.13
C CYS A 95 -11.73 16.88 -10.60
N HIS A 96 -12.71 16.57 -9.73
CA HIS A 96 -13.74 15.56 -10.00
C HIS A 96 -15.16 16.11 -9.84
N ILE A 97 -15.52 17.10 -10.65
CA ILE A 97 -16.86 17.71 -10.63
C ILE A 97 -17.81 16.95 -11.58
N ASN A 98 -19.06 16.77 -11.17
CA ASN A 98 -20.13 16.25 -12.03
C ASN A 98 -21.21 17.31 -12.23
N GLU A 99 -21.31 17.82 -13.45
CA GLU A 99 -22.28 18.87 -13.81
C GLU A 99 -23.68 18.32 -14.11
N ARG A 100 -23.83 16.99 -14.27
CA ARG A 100 -25.12 16.38 -14.62
C ARG A 100 -26.01 16.26 -13.39
N THR A 101 -27.20 16.83 -13.47
CA THR A 101 -28.23 16.74 -12.42
C THR A 101 -29.48 16.01 -12.89
N THR A 102 -30.25 15.48 -11.95
CA THR A 102 -31.59 14.91 -12.15
C THR A 102 -32.57 15.56 -11.19
N SER A 103 -33.84 15.67 -11.60
CA SER A 103 -34.90 16.22 -10.76
C SER A 103 -35.42 15.15 -9.78
N LEU A 104 -35.64 15.55 -8.54
CA LEU A 104 -36.23 14.75 -7.47
C LEU A 104 -37.37 15.54 -6.83
N ASP A 105 -38.57 14.97 -6.78
CA ASP A 105 -39.70 15.54 -6.03
C ASP A 105 -39.64 15.08 -4.58
N VAL A 106 -39.46 16.03 -3.66
CA VAL A 106 -39.51 15.80 -2.22
C VAL A 106 -40.60 16.69 -1.63
N GLY A 107 -41.79 16.13 -1.41
CA GLY A 107 -42.89 16.85 -0.78
C GLY A 107 -43.44 18.03 -1.59
N GLY A 108 -43.39 17.96 -2.93
CA GLY A 108 -43.83 19.02 -3.83
C GLY A 108 -42.72 20.01 -4.22
N LEU A 109 -41.50 19.84 -3.69
CA LEU A 109 -40.33 20.60 -4.09
C LEU A 109 -39.51 19.83 -5.14
N ASN A 110 -39.39 20.40 -6.34
CA ASN A 110 -38.52 19.86 -7.38
C ASN A 110 -37.07 20.30 -7.14
N LEU A 111 -36.24 19.37 -6.69
CA LEU A 111 -34.81 19.58 -6.44
C LEU A 111 -33.96 19.03 -7.59
N HIS A 112 -32.97 19.79 -8.03
CA HIS A 112 -31.95 19.30 -8.96
C HIS A 112 -30.76 18.76 -8.18
N VAL A 113 -30.56 17.44 -8.20
CA VAL A 113 -29.48 16.76 -7.47
C VAL A 113 -28.47 16.14 -8.45
N PRO A 114 -27.15 16.13 -8.14
CA PRO A 114 -26.15 15.48 -8.98
C PRO A 114 -26.46 13.99 -9.19
N VAL A 115 -26.28 13.49 -10.42
CA VAL A 115 -26.56 12.07 -10.74
C VAL A 115 -25.51 11.10 -10.17
N ALA A 116 -24.33 11.62 -9.85
CA ALA A 116 -23.21 10.90 -9.24
C ALA A 116 -22.30 11.88 -8.48
N VAL A 117 -21.48 11.33 -7.56
CA VAL A 117 -20.59 12.08 -6.67
C VAL A 117 -19.12 11.67 -6.86
N PRO A 118 -18.53 11.86 -8.06
CA PRO A 118 -17.16 11.41 -8.33
C PRO A 118 -16.12 12.10 -7.43
N TRP A 119 -16.37 13.34 -7.01
CA TRP A 119 -15.54 14.03 -6.01
C TRP A 119 -15.44 13.25 -4.70
N PHE A 120 -16.52 12.61 -4.26
CA PHE A 120 -16.55 11.88 -3.00
C PHE A 120 -15.78 10.56 -3.12
N GLU A 121 -15.92 9.87 -4.26
CA GLU A 121 -15.16 8.65 -4.55
C GLU A 121 -13.66 8.96 -4.60
N ALA A 122 -13.27 10.00 -5.34
CA ALA A 122 -11.88 10.45 -5.41
C ALA A 122 -11.33 10.89 -4.04
N TRP A 123 -12.12 11.65 -3.26
CA TRP A 123 -11.73 12.07 -1.92
C TRP A 123 -11.58 10.90 -0.96
N ARG A 124 -12.53 9.95 -0.96
CA ARG A 124 -12.49 8.75 -0.10
C ARG A 124 -11.27 7.88 -0.42
N ASP A 125 -11.03 7.64 -1.71
CA ASP A 125 -9.90 6.83 -2.14
C ASP A 125 -8.57 7.52 -1.77
N THR A 126 -8.49 8.84 -1.94
CA THR A 126 -7.37 9.68 -1.47
C THR A 126 -7.20 9.59 0.05
N PHE A 127 -8.30 9.74 0.80
CA PHE A 127 -8.30 9.70 2.27
C PHE A 127 -7.69 8.40 2.78
N LEU A 128 -8.10 7.26 2.23
CA LEU A 128 -7.58 5.95 2.61
C LEU A 128 -6.08 5.81 2.29
N GLN A 129 -5.61 6.38 1.17
CA GLN A 129 -4.20 6.34 0.78
C GLN A 129 -3.31 7.21 1.68
N VAL A 130 -3.76 8.42 2.05
CA VAL A 130 -2.93 9.39 2.79
C VAL A 130 -2.92 9.18 4.31
N GLN A 131 -3.75 8.29 4.87
CA GLN A 131 -3.75 8.06 6.33
C GLN A 131 -2.38 7.60 6.83
N PHE A 132 -1.95 8.17 7.96
CA PHE A 132 -0.74 7.76 8.64
C PHE A 132 -1.00 6.48 9.46
N PRO A 133 -0.10 5.47 9.43
CA PRO A 133 -0.25 4.28 10.27
C PRO A 133 -0.28 4.64 11.75
N SER A 134 -1.33 4.24 12.46
CA SER A 134 -1.48 4.42 13.91
C SER A 134 -1.12 3.15 14.68
N ASP A 135 -0.51 3.27 15.86
CA ASP A 135 -0.16 2.14 16.74
C ASP A 135 -1.38 1.33 17.22
N HIS A 136 -2.58 1.91 17.09
CA HIS A 136 -3.83 1.29 17.52
C HIS A 136 -4.63 0.65 16.38
N GLU A 137 -4.15 0.72 15.13
CA GLU A 137 -4.75 0.02 13.99
C GLU A 137 -3.71 -0.77 13.17
N PHE A 138 -4.01 -2.04 12.91
CA PHE A 138 -3.08 -2.95 12.23
C PHE A 138 -3.25 -2.98 10.71
N THR A 139 -4.13 -2.15 10.14
CA THR A 139 -4.50 -2.15 8.71
C THR A 139 -3.32 -1.78 7.79
N LYS A 140 -2.42 -0.92 8.28
CA LYS A 140 -1.22 -0.44 7.57
C LYS A 140 0.09 -1.00 8.13
N HIS A 141 0.02 -2.02 8.96
CA HIS A 141 1.20 -2.69 9.49
C HIS A 141 1.64 -3.78 8.51
N TYR A 142 2.94 -3.83 8.22
CA TYR A 142 3.47 -4.88 7.34
C TYR A 142 3.38 -6.23 8.04
N LEU A 143 2.76 -7.20 7.36
CA LEU A 143 2.65 -8.60 7.80
C LEU A 143 3.86 -9.44 7.37
N ALA A 144 4.55 -8.99 6.33
CA ALA A 144 5.68 -9.68 5.72
C ALA A 144 6.65 -8.66 5.09
N CYS A 145 7.86 -9.13 4.78
CA CYS A 145 8.84 -8.42 3.98
C CYS A 145 9.39 -9.35 2.89
N MET A 146 9.38 -8.87 1.64
CA MET A 146 10.09 -9.48 0.52
C MET A 146 11.51 -8.90 0.46
N LEU A 147 12.51 -9.74 0.67
CA LEU A 147 13.90 -9.42 0.36
C LEU A 147 14.15 -9.84 -1.08
N VAL A 148 14.56 -8.90 -1.92
CA VAL A 148 14.73 -9.13 -3.36
C VAL A 148 16.19 -8.90 -3.72
N VAL A 149 16.83 -9.93 -4.24
CA VAL A 149 18.25 -9.92 -4.60
C VAL A 149 18.41 -10.44 -6.02
N SER A 150 19.31 -9.82 -6.77
CA SER A 150 19.61 -10.25 -8.13
C SER A 150 20.48 -11.51 -8.14
N SER A 151 20.17 -12.43 -9.06
CA SER A 151 21.03 -13.57 -9.40
C SER A 151 22.41 -13.18 -9.93
N ARG A 152 22.61 -11.90 -10.27
CA ARG A 152 23.89 -11.33 -10.73
C ARG A 152 24.70 -10.67 -9.63
N GLU A 153 24.24 -10.68 -8.38
CA GLU A 153 25.09 -10.24 -7.27
C GLU A 153 26.33 -11.13 -7.18
N THR A 154 27.45 -10.57 -6.71
CA THR A 154 28.70 -11.32 -6.50
C THR A 154 28.55 -12.40 -5.44
N SER A 155 27.76 -12.12 -4.40
CA SER A 155 27.41 -13.07 -3.34
C SER A 155 25.96 -12.91 -2.89
N PRO A 156 24.98 -13.42 -3.68
CA PRO A 156 23.55 -13.21 -3.42
C PRO A 156 23.08 -13.68 -2.03
N LEU A 157 23.62 -14.81 -1.53
CA LEU A 157 23.31 -15.33 -0.20
C LEU A 157 23.78 -14.39 0.92
N ASP A 158 24.97 -13.81 0.78
CA ASP A 158 25.48 -12.84 1.76
C ASP A 158 24.64 -11.55 1.75
N THR A 159 24.21 -11.11 0.55
CA THR A 159 23.30 -9.97 0.41
C THR A 159 21.97 -10.23 1.13
N PHE A 160 21.37 -11.41 0.99
CA PHE A 160 20.17 -11.79 1.74
C PHE A 160 20.38 -11.75 3.25
N VAL A 161 21.52 -12.28 3.73
CA VAL A 161 21.88 -12.27 5.15
C VAL A 161 21.98 -10.83 5.67
N GLN A 162 22.68 -9.95 4.94
CA GLN A 162 22.81 -8.52 5.30
C GLN A 162 21.45 -7.81 5.35
N MET A 163 20.60 -8.02 4.34
CA MET A 163 19.26 -7.44 4.30
C MET A 163 18.37 -7.99 5.44
N GLY A 164 18.54 -9.26 5.81
CA GLY A 164 17.87 -9.85 6.97
C GLY A 164 18.25 -9.17 8.29
N PHE A 165 19.54 -8.84 8.48
CA PHE A 165 19.99 -8.06 9.64
C PHE A 165 19.43 -6.64 9.63
N GLN A 166 19.39 -5.97 8.48
CA GLN A 166 18.79 -4.63 8.36
C GLN A 166 17.30 -4.65 8.71
N LEU A 167 16.56 -5.65 8.21
CA LEU A 167 15.14 -5.83 8.55
C LEU A 167 14.96 -6.01 10.06
N GLN A 168 15.76 -6.87 10.69
CA GLN A 168 15.68 -7.08 12.14
C GLN A 168 15.94 -5.78 12.91
N GLN A 169 16.95 -5.00 12.52
CA GLN A 169 17.22 -3.71 13.16
C GLN A 169 16.04 -2.75 13.07
N MET A 170 15.39 -2.66 11.90
CA MET A 170 14.17 -1.85 11.72
C MET A 170 13.01 -2.30 12.61
N GLN A 171 12.90 -3.59 12.90
CA GLN A 171 11.83 -4.16 13.74
C GLN A 171 12.08 -3.97 15.24
N THR A 172 13.34 -3.87 15.66
CA THR A 172 13.73 -3.78 17.08
C THR A 172 13.93 -2.35 17.59
N ILE A 173 13.86 -1.34 16.72
CA ILE A 173 14.08 0.05 17.11
C ILE A 173 13.00 0.54 18.08
N SER A 174 13.43 1.21 19.16
CA SER A 174 12.55 1.80 20.17
C SER A 174 12.88 3.29 20.37
N PRO A 175 11.88 4.20 20.33
CA PRO A 175 10.46 3.95 20.08
C PRO A 175 10.19 3.49 18.64
N ALA A 176 9.09 2.75 18.43
CA ALA A 176 8.74 2.16 17.14
C ALA A 176 8.51 3.26 16.07
N LYS A 177 9.42 3.33 15.10
CA LYS A 177 9.37 4.27 13.97
C LYS A 177 8.67 3.66 12.76
N LEU A 178 8.47 4.45 11.71
CA LEU A 178 8.04 3.92 10.42
C LEU A 178 9.17 3.10 9.77
N PRO A 179 8.82 2.03 9.02
CA PRO A 179 7.45 1.52 8.85
C PRO A 179 6.96 0.74 10.08
N LYS A 180 5.63 0.64 10.23
CA LYS A 180 5.03 -0.15 11.30
C LYS A 180 4.96 -1.63 10.92
N TRP A 181 5.37 -2.49 11.86
CA TRP A 181 5.41 -3.94 11.68
C TRP A 181 4.34 -4.58 12.54
N PHE A 182 3.60 -5.55 11.99
CA PHE A 182 2.53 -6.22 12.72
C PHE A 182 3.06 -7.01 13.93
N SER A 183 4.28 -7.54 13.81
CA SER A 183 5.01 -8.15 14.91
C SER A 183 6.52 -7.90 14.77
N PRO A 184 7.32 -8.12 15.83
CA PRO A 184 8.78 -8.05 15.75
C PRO A 184 9.43 -9.12 14.85
N ALA A 185 8.64 -10.09 14.38
CA ALA A 185 9.10 -11.23 13.58
C ALA A 185 8.12 -11.52 12.43
N VAL A 186 7.91 -10.51 11.57
CA VAL A 186 7.09 -10.68 10.35
C VAL A 186 7.64 -11.76 9.41
N LEU A 187 6.78 -12.27 8.54
CA LEU A 187 7.16 -13.28 7.54
C LEU A 187 8.23 -12.72 6.58
N ARG A 188 9.18 -13.55 6.17
CA ARG A 188 10.28 -13.18 5.28
C ARG A 188 10.24 -14.03 4.03
N PHE A 189 10.15 -13.38 2.88
CA PHE A 189 10.19 -14.04 1.58
C PHE A 189 11.46 -13.61 0.84
N HIS A 190 12.22 -14.57 0.32
CA HIS A 190 13.46 -14.34 -0.40
C HIS A 190 13.19 -14.50 -1.89
N VAL A 191 13.27 -13.41 -2.65
CA VAL A 191 13.01 -13.41 -4.08
C VAL A 191 14.33 -13.27 -4.82
N LEU A 192 14.70 -14.30 -5.58
CA LEU A 192 15.82 -14.24 -6.50
C LEU A 192 15.33 -13.69 -7.83
N LEU A 193 15.74 -12.46 -8.16
CA LEU A 193 15.42 -11.82 -9.44
C LEU A 193 16.44 -12.23 -10.50
N HIS A 194 15.97 -12.68 -11.66
CA HIS A 194 16.80 -13.04 -12.79
C HIS A 194 16.35 -12.31 -14.05
N ASP A 195 17.24 -11.53 -14.66
CA ASP A 195 17.03 -10.91 -15.96
C ASP A 195 17.56 -11.85 -17.05
N ASN A 196 16.65 -12.48 -17.80
CA ASN A 196 16.99 -13.46 -18.83
C ASN A 196 17.80 -12.87 -19.99
N THR A 197 17.84 -11.53 -20.11
CA THR A 197 18.56 -10.87 -21.20
C THR A 197 20.06 -10.76 -20.96
N GLU A 198 20.49 -10.81 -19.69
CA GLU A 198 21.90 -10.56 -19.30
C GLU A 198 22.45 -11.58 -18.29
N GLY A 199 21.61 -12.47 -17.75
CA GLY A 199 21.99 -13.43 -16.71
C GLY A 199 22.37 -14.82 -17.24
N ASP A 200 23.13 -15.56 -16.42
CA ASP A 200 23.38 -17.00 -16.60
C ASP A 200 22.26 -17.79 -15.93
N THR A 201 21.32 -18.32 -16.73
CA THR A 201 20.14 -19.03 -16.22
C THR A 201 20.50 -20.32 -15.47
N PRO A 202 21.35 -21.23 -15.99
CA PRO A 202 21.79 -22.40 -15.24
C PRO A 202 22.41 -22.08 -13.88
N LEU A 203 23.24 -21.03 -13.80
CA LEU A 203 23.82 -20.59 -12.53
C LEU A 203 22.75 -20.08 -11.57
N ALA A 204 21.80 -19.29 -12.06
CA ALA A 204 20.70 -18.75 -11.25
C ALA A 204 19.78 -19.86 -10.72
N GLU A 205 19.48 -20.88 -11.52
CA GLU A 205 18.71 -22.06 -11.10
C GLU A 205 19.44 -22.86 -10.01
N SER A 206 20.75 -23.10 -10.16
CA SER A 206 21.56 -23.77 -9.14
C SER A 206 21.61 -22.99 -7.81
N LEU A 207 21.70 -21.67 -7.89
CA LEU A 207 21.63 -20.80 -6.72
C LEU A 207 20.25 -20.89 -6.05
N PHE A 208 19.18 -20.94 -6.84
CA PHE A 208 17.81 -21.05 -6.31
C PHE A 208 17.59 -22.36 -5.55
N GLU A 209 18.11 -23.50 -6.04
CA GLU A 209 18.07 -24.77 -5.30
C GLU A 209 18.83 -24.70 -3.96
N THR A 210 19.95 -23.97 -3.95
CA THR A 210 20.69 -23.69 -2.71
C THR A 210 19.84 -22.88 -1.74
N MET A 211 19.19 -21.81 -2.22
CA MET A 211 18.32 -20.95 -1.39
C MET A 211 17.14 -21.72 -0.80
N LYS A 212 16.51 -22.65 -1.54
CA LYS A 212 15.45 -23.52 -1.03
C LYS A 212 15.92 -24.35 0.18
N THR A 213 17.15 -24.83 0.13
CA THR A 213 17.77 -25.59 1.23
C THR A 213 18.05 -24.68 2.44
N THR A 214 18.50 -23.45 2.20
CA THR A 214 18.86 -22.49 3.25
C THR A 214 17.66 -21.86 3.97
N TYR A 215 16.64 -21.42 3.22
CA TYR A 215 15.52 -20.63 3.76
C TYR A 215 14.18 -21.37 3.78
N GLY A 216 14.13 -22.57 3.20
CA GLY A 216 12.94 -23.41 3.09
C GLY A 216 12.10 -23.08 1.84
N VAL A 217 11.62 -24.13 1.16
CA VAL A 217 10.93 -24.05 -0.14
C VAL A 217 9.72 -23.10 -0.17
N ASN A 218 9.05 -22.87 0.97
CA ASN A 218 7.86 -22.00 1.04
C ASN A 218 8.20 -20.51 1.18
N ASN A 219 9.47 -20.17 1.44
CA ASN A 219 9.91 -18.81 1.72
C ASN A 219 10.82 -18.25 0.62
N VAL A 220 10.97 -18.97 -0.50
CA VAL A 220 11.91 -18.62 -1.57
C VAL A 220 11.21 -18.68 -2.92
N PHE A 221 11.41 -17.63 -3.73
CA PHE A 221 10.79 -17.51 -5.04
C PHE A 221 11.83 -17.10 -6.09
N PHE A 222 11.70 -17.68 -7.29
CA PHE A 222 12.50 -17.32 -8.45
C PHE A 222 11.63 -16.45 -9.36
N LEU A 223 12.08 -15.22 -9.63
CA LEU A 223 11.36 -14.29 -10.49
C LEU A 223 12.21 -13.98 -11.71
N SER A 224 11.78 -14.49 -12.87
CA SER A 224 12.40 -14.19 -14.15
C SER A 224 11.74 -12.98 -14.78
N ILE A 225 12.55 -12.08 -15.33
CA ILE A 225 12.10 -10.91 -16.08
C ILE A 225 12.90 -10.77 -17.38
N ASN A 226 12.41 -9.94 -18.28
CA ASN A 226 13.15 -9.49 -19.45
C ASN A 226 13.28 -7.97 -19.37
N SER A 227 14.49 -7.45 -19.49
CA SER A 227 14.69 -6.00 -19.57
C SER A 227 14.58 -5.48 -21.00
N GLN A 228 14.04 -4.26 -21.13
CA GLN A 228 13.93 -3.58 -22.41
C GLN A 228 15.32 -3.40 -23.04
N GLN A 229 15.46 -3.87 -24.28
CA GLN A 229 16.64 -3.64 -25.10
C GLN A 229 16.53 -2.25 -25.75
N ALA A 230 17.63 -1.50 -25.78
CA ALA A 230 17.67 -0.09 -26.21
C ALA A 230 17.16 0.19 -27.64
N SER A 231 17.00 -0.83 -28.48
CA SER A 231 16.62 -0.71 -29.90
C SER A 231 15.11 -0.75 -30.17
N ILE A 232 14.24 -1.07 -29.20
CA ILE A 232 12.81 -1.33 -29.43
C ILE A 232 11.92 -0.10 -29.08
N SER A 233 12.54 1.04 -28.79
CA SER A 233 11.87 2.28 -28.38
C SER A 233 10.93 2.92 -29.42
N GLU A 234 10.84 2.38 -30.65
CA GLU A 234 10.05 2.95 -31.75
C GLU A 234 8.63 2.36 -31.92
N MET A 235 8.24 1.34 -31.16
CA MET A 235 6.87 0.82 -31.24
C MET A 235 5.94 1.61 -30.31
N HIS A 236 5.01 2.37 -30.91
CA HIS A 236 3.94 3.13 -30.24
C HIS A 236 2.86 2.21 -29.62
N LEU A 237 3.28 1.25 -28.79
CA LEU A 237 2.40 0.36 -28.04
C LEU A 237 1.93 1.07 -26.76
N PRO A 238 0.66 0.86 -26.35
CA PRO A 238 0.18 1.39 -25.08
C PRO A 238 0.93 0.73 -23.91
N ASP A 239 1.31 1.52 -22.91
CA ASP A 239 2.00 1.01 -21.72
C ASP A 239 1.08 0.06 -20.93
N PRO A 240 1.43 -1.24 -20.83
CA PRO A 240 0.61 -2.21 -20.12
C PRO A 240 0.58 -2.01 -18.60
N TRP A 241 1.56 -1.29 -18.01
CA TRP A 241 1.63 -1.01 -16.58
C TRP A 241 0.82 0.22 -16.17
N SER A 242 0.57 1.16 -17.08
CA SER A 242 -0.13 2.43 -16.82
C SER A 242 -1.41 2.34 -15.99
N GLN A 243 -2.22 1.28 -16.16
CA GLN A 243 -3.46 1.06 -15.40
C GLN A 243 -3.23 0.61 -13.94
N PHE A 244 -2.04 0.11 -13.61
CA PHE A 244 -1.66 -0.41 -12.30
C PHE A 244 -0.81 0.58 -11.51
N LEU A 245 -0.08 1.45 -12.22
CA LEU A 245 0.65 2.57 -11.64
C LEU A 245 -0.39 3.56 -11.09
N THR A 246 -0.75 3.37 -9.83
CA THR A 246 -1.47 4.41 -9.09
C THR A 246 -0.53 5.62 -9.05
N MET A 247 -1.04 6.83 -9.29
CA MET A 247 -0.34 8.07 -8.94
C MET A 247 0.09 7.94 -7.49
N HIS A 248 1.31 7.46 -7.27
CA HIS A 248 1.90 7.41 -5.97
C HIS A 248 1.94 8.87 -5.58
N LEU A 249 1.19 9.22 -4.54
CA LEU A 249 1.23 10.51 -3.87
C LEU A 249 2.60 10.58 -3.16
N GLN A 250 3.66 10.55 -3.98
CA GLN A 250 5.04 10.57 -3.59
C GLN A 250 5.27 11.96 -3.03
N SER A 251 5.53 12.02 -1.73
CA SER A 251 6.22 13.15 -1.11
C SER A 251 7.67 13.15 -1.58
N GLN A 252 7.91 13.39 -2.87
CA GLN A 252 9.20 13.88 -3.34
C GLN A 252 9.23 15.38 -3.05
N ASP A 253 9.45 15.69 -1.79
CA ASP A 253 9.93 16.94 -1.22
C ASP A 253 9.46 16.96 0.23
N VAL A 254 10.39 16.78 1.17
CA VAL A 254 10.58 17.57 2.39
C VAL A 254 11.60 16.82 3.26
N ASN A 255 12.76 17.47 3.45
CA ASN A 255 13.82 17.13 4.39
C ASN A 255 13.29 16.63 5.74
N GLU A 256 14.06 15.74 6.38
CA GLU A 256 13.88 15.25 7.75
C GLU A 256 13.28 16.33 8.69
N ALA A 257 11.97 16.27 8.89
CA ALA A 257 11.28 17.03 9.92
C ALA A 257 10.82 16.05 10.99
N ASP A 258 11.23 16.36 12.22
CA ASP A 258 11.17 15.54 13.42
C ASP A 258 9.78 14.88 13.66
N PRO A 259 9.70 13.55 13.81
CA PRO A 259 8.43 12.84 14.02
C PRO A 259 7.62 13.27 15.27
N GLU A 260 8.21 13.99 16.22
CA GLU A 260 7.48 14.52 17.38
C GLU A 260 6.50 15.66 17.03
N LEU A 261 6.79 16.46 15.99
CA LEU A 261 5.89 17.55 15.57
C LEU A 261 4.61 17.03 14.90
N ALA A 262 4.68 15.87 14.23
CA ALA A 262 3.51 15.23 13.62
C ALA A 262 2.54 14.65 14.67
N ARG A 263 3.07 14.12 15.79
CA ARG A 263 2.26 13.60 16.92
C ARG A 263 1.45 14.69 17.60
N ASN A 264 2.08 15.84 17.87
CA ASN A 264 1.44 16.96 18.55
C ASN A 264 0.37 17.66 17.68
N HIS A 265 0.43 17.50 16.35
CA HIS A 265 -0.62 17.99 15.44
C HIS A 265 -1.81 17.02 15.29
N LEU A 266 -1.62 15.73 15.53
CA LEU A 266 -2.71 14.74 15.53
C LEU A 266 -3.64 14.92 16.73
N GLU A 267 -3.13 15.28 17.91
CA GLU A 267 -3.97 15.56 19.09
C GLU A 267 -4.88 16.77 18.87
N GLY A 268 -4.46 17.76 18.08
CA GLY A 268 -5.31 18.89 17.68
C GLY A 268 -6.42 18.53 16.68
N LEU A 269 -6.27 17.42 15.94
CA LEU A 269 -7.25 16.94 14.96
C LEU A 269 -8.30 16.00 15.58
N ASN A 270 -8.00 15.34 16.70
CA ASN A 270 -9.00 14.59 17.50
C ASN A 270 -10.12 15.49 18.05
N ILE A 271 -9.95 16.82 18.06
CA ILE A 271 -10.96 17.78 18.53
C ILE A 271 -12.07 18.00 17.48
N VAL A 272 -11.84 17.64 16.21
CA VAL A 272 -12.82 17.87 15.13
C VAL A 272 -13.83 16.72 14.99
N GLU A 273 -13.65 15.60 15.72
CA GLU A 273 -14.50 14.40 15.60
C GLU A 273 -15.46 14.14 16.78
N THR A 274 -15.55 15.03 17.77
CA THR A 274 -16.71 15.04 18.67
C THR A 274 -17.80 15.94 18.12
N ALA A 275 -18.62 15.37 17.24
CA ALA A 275 -19.97 15.87 17.01
C ALA A 275 -20.71 15.88 18.36
N GLN A 276 -20.87 17.06 18.95
CA GLN A 276 -21.77 17.24 20.08
C GLN A 276 -23.06 17.88 19.56
N GLU A 277 -24.13 17.12 19.73
CA GLU A 277 -25.49 17.37 19.24
C GLU A 277 -25.97 18.79 19.56
N ALA A 278 -26.72 19.35 18.62
CA ALA A 278 -27.46 20.58 18.83
C ALA A 278 -28.62 20.33 19.82
N GLY A 279 -28.55 20.95 20.99
CA GLY A 279 -29.69 21.12 21.88
C GLY A 279 -29.38 20.87 23.35
N GLU A 280 -29.16 21.94 24.12
CA GLU A 280 -29.85 22.21 25.40
C GLU A 280 -29.23 23.45 26.05
N SER A 281 -29.87 24.59 25.83
CA SER A 281 -29.71 25.77 26.65
C SER A 281 -30.51 25.58 27.94
N THR A 282 -29.85 25.34 29.08
CA THR A 282 -30.26 25.85 30.41
C THR A 282 -29.23 25.45 31.47
N THR A 283 -28.64 26.43 32.13
CA THR A 283 -27.87 26.27 33.37
C THR A 283 -28.78 25.79 34.51
N PRO A 284 -28.41 24.75 35.30
CA PRO A 284 -29.05 24.49 36.57
C PRO A 284 -28.29 25.18 37.70
N THR A 285 -28.96 26.13 38.35
CA THR A 285 -28.58 26.74 39.63
C THR A 285 -28.67 25.68 40.73
N ALA A 286 -27.62 25.50 41.52
CA ALA A 286 -27.62 24.58 42.67
C ALA A 286 -28.54 25.09 43.80
N PRO A 287 -29.35 24.24 44.46
CA PRO A 287 -30.04 24.62 45.68
C PRO A 287 -29.12 24.49 46.89
N ALA A 288 -29.18 25.47 47.78
CA ALA A 288 -28.53 25.45 49.09
C ALA A 288 -29.13 24.32 49.96
N ALA A 289 -28.26 23.56 50.64
CA ALA A 289 -28.66 22.55 51.60
C ALA A 289 -29.09 23.19 52.94
N PRO A 290 -30.03 22.57 53.68
CA PRO A 290 -30.54 23.05 54.97
C PRO A 290 -29.53 22.99 56.11
#